data_AF-A0A7S2F2R7-F1
#
_entry.id   AF-A0A7S2F2R7-F1
#
_cell.length_a   1.000
_cell.length_b   1.000
_cell.length_c   1.000
_cell.angle_alpha   90.00
_cell.angle_beta   90.00
_cell.angle_gamma   90.00
#
_symmetry.space_group_name_H-M   'P 1'
#
loop_
_entity.id
_entity.type
_entity.pdbx_description
1 polymer ?
#
loop_
_entity_poly.entity_id
_entity_poly.type
_entity_poly.pdbx_seq_one_letter_code
_entity_poly.pdbx_strand_id
1 'polypeptide(L)'
;SSPDALADKTCGGTTGPSGVLQGTAEQEAEASDSQVASNAGPGPSELWNAMIHPLLNFTFTGAIWYQGEANAGDPKSYACRFPAMIADWRKKFSLPDLTFLFVLLAAYSQDYSEIRNAQTVALQLPRTGYASATDLGDPQSPYGSIHPRRKVEVGRRLALVA
;
A
#
# COMPACT_ATOMS: atom_id res chain seq x y z
N SER A 1 -1.27 4.91 -5.41
CA SER A 1 -2.67 4.53 -5.64
C SER A 1 -3.28 5.43 -6.70
N SER A 2 -4.43 5.07 -7.27
CA SER A 2 -5.18 5.94 -8.19
C SER A 2 -5.78 7.14 -7.45
N PRO A 3 -6.23 8.20 -8.17
CA PRO A 3 -6.91 9.33 -7.54
C PRO A 3 -8.15 8.90 -6.76
N ASP A 4 -8.96 7.99 -7.32
CA ASP A 4 -10.19 7.50 -6.69
C ASP A 4 -9.89 6.75 -5.38
N ALA A 5 -8.87 5.89 -5.37
CA ALA A 5 -8.45 5.19 -4.15
C ALA A 5 -7.91 6.14 -3.07
N LEU A 6 -7.31 7.27 -3.46
CA LEU A 6 -6.85 8.29 -2.52
C LEU A 6 -7.99 9.16 -1.98
N ALA A 7 -9.04 9.34 -2.77
CA ALA A 7 -10.24 10.09 -2.40
C ALA A 7 -11.26 9.25 -1.61
N ASP A 8 -11.12 7.91 -1.62
CA ASP A 8 -12.02 6.99 -0.93
C ASP A 8 -11.94 7.14 0.59
N LYS A 9 -13.02 7.64 1.20
CA LYS A 9 -13.20 7.77 2.66
C LYS A 9 -13.83 6.54 3.30
N THR A 10 -14.26 5.56 2.51
CA THR A 10 -14.90 4.32 2.98
C THR A 10 -13.91 3.22 3.31
N CYS A 11 -12.62 3.48 3.07
CA CYS A 11 -11.53 2.52 3.31
C CYS A 11 -11.69 1.23 2.49
N GLY A 12 -12.18 1.30 1.24
CA GLY A 12 -12.43 0.14 0.41
C GLY A 12 -13.74 -0.58 0.73
N GLY A 13 -14.75 0.14 1.22
CA GLY A 13 -16.06 -0.42 1.59
C GLY A 13 -16.05 -1.15 2.93
N THR A 14 -15.01 -0.96 3.74
CA THR A 14 -14.83 -1.65 5.01
C THR A 14 -15.52 -0.81 6.09
N THR A 15 -16.77 -1.12 6.40
CA THR A 15 -17.45 -0.48 7.53
C THR A 15 -16.74 -0.90 8.81
N GLY A 16 -15.99 0.02 9.43
CA GLY A 16 -15.52 -0.18 10.80
C GLY A 16 -16.70 -0.43 11.76
N PRO A 17 -16.46 -0.97 12.97
CA PRO A 17 -17.52 -1.10 13.96
C PRO A 17 -18.05 0.31 14.29
N SER A 18 -19.37 0.44 14.26
CA SER A 18 -20.17 1.66 14.40
C SER A 18 -19.55 2.80 15.24
N GLY A 19 -19.54 4.01 14.68
CA GLY A 19 -19.67 5.24 15.47
C GLY A 19 -18.75 6.41 15.10
N VAL A 20 -19.37 7.45 14.57
CA VAL A 20 -18.94 8.87 14.57
C VAL A 20 -17.86 9.27 13.54
N LEU A 21 -18.31 9.80 12.41
CA LEU A 21 -17.54 10.77 11.62
C LEU A 21 -18.15 12.16 11.87
N GLN A 22 -17.40 13.01 12.56
CA GLN A 22 -17.75 14.41 12.78
C GLN A 22 -16.74 15.29 12.03
N GLY A 23 -17.26 16.26 11.28
CA GLY A 23 -16.56 17.50 10.89
C GLY A 23 -15.71 17.45 9.63
N THR A 24 -16.24 17.99 8.53
CA THR A 24 -15.49 18.47 7.37
C THR A 24 -14.86 19.83 7.68
N ALA A 25 -13.56 19.96 7.49
CA ALA A 25 -12.90 21.24 7.24
C ALA A 25 -12.13 21.10 5.93
N GLU A 26 -12.58 21.82 4.91
CA GLU A 26 -11.85 22.03 3.66
C GLU A 26 -10.76 23.07 3.93
N GLN A 27 -9.51 22.73 3.61
CA GLN A 27 -8.44 23.70 3.50
C GLN A 27 -8.00 23.73 2.04
N GLU A 28 -8.38 24.80 1.35
CA GLU A 28 -7.84 25.20 0.06
C GLU A 28 -6.37 25.61 0.25
N ALA A 29 -5.49 25.06 -0.60
CA ALA A 29 -4.08 25.43 -0.62
C ALA A 29 -3.83 26.41 -1.77
N GLU A 30 -3.48 27.65 -1.41
CA GLU A 30 -2.97 28.69 -2.32
C GLU A 30 -1.53 28.34 -2.75
N ALA A 31 -1.27 28.39 -4.06
CA ALA A 31 0.05 28.09 -4.61
C ALA A 31 0.94 29.35 -4.63
N SER A 32 2.09 29.27 -3.94
CA SER A 32 3.19 30.23 -4.05
C SER A 32 4.36 29.57 -4.76
N ASP A 33 4.79 30.19 -5.87
CA ASP A 33 5.89 29.77 -6.71
C ASP A 33 7.24 30.09 -6.05
N SER A 34 8.06 29.05 -5.83
CA SER A 34 9.51 29.21 -5.77
C SER A 34 10.20 27.92 -6.20
N GLN A 35 11.05 28.03 -7.22
CA GLN A 35 11.88 26.94 -7.69
C GLN A 35 13.00 26.63 -6.68
N VAL A 36 12.95 25.42 -6.11
CA VAL A 36 14.11 24.73 -5.52
C VAL A 36 14.01 23.27 -5.96
N ALA A 37 15.06 22.75 -6.58
CA ALA A 37 15.16 21.37 -7.03
C ALA A 37 14.80 20.40 -5.90
N SER A 38 13.57 19.89 -5.91
CA SER A 38 13.13 18.98 -4.86
C SER A 38 13.43 17.56 -5.32
N ASN A 39 14.23 16.84 -4.52
CA ASN A 39 14.14 15.39 -4.43
C ASN A 39 12.78 14.96 -3.83
N ALA A 40 11.69 15.68 -4.13
CA ALA A 40 10.36 15.27 -3.77
C ALA A 40 10.06 14.04 -4.62
N GLY A 41 9.68 12.95 -3.93
CA GLY A 41 9.14 11.81 -4.62
C GLY A 41 7.92 12.19 -5.48
N PRO A 42 7.48 11.27 -6.35
CA PRO A 42 6.36 11.53 -7.24
C PRO A 42 5.12 11.99 -6.47
N GLY A 43 4.41 12.95 -7.05
CA GLY A 43 3.18 13.50 -6.53
C GLY A 43 2.06 12.45 -6.41
N PRO A 44 0.93 12.82 -5.78
CA PRO A 44 -0.21 11.91 -5.61
C PRO A 44 -0.65 11.30 -6.95
N SER A 45 -0.76 9.98 -7.00
CA SER A 45 -1.17 9.20 -8.18
C SER A 45 -0.25 9.24 -9.40
N GLU A 46 0.87 9.97 -9.39
CA GLU A 46 1.78 10.01 -10.55
C GLU A 46 2.30 8.62 -10.90
N LEU A 47 2.74 7.84 -9.90
CA LEU A 47 3.17 6.46 -10.12
C LEU A 47 2.05 5.56 -10.65
N TRP A 48 0.80 5.79 -10.23
CA TRP A 48 -0.34 5.03 -10.77
C TRP A 48 -0.53 5.35 -12.25
N ASN A 49 -0.56 6.64 -12.61
CA ASN A 49 -0.76 7.10 -13.99
C ASN A 49 0.38 6.63 -14.91
N ALA A 50 1.62 6.64 -14.42
CA ALA A 50 2.79 6.25 -15.21
C ALA A 50 2.97 4.73 -15.33
N MET A 51 2.69 3.97 -14.28
CA MET A 51 3.09 2.55 -14.19
C MET A 51 1.93 1.56 -14.30
N ILE A 52 0.74 1.89 -13.79
CA ILE A 52 -0.36 0.94 -13.68
C ILE A 52 -1.52 1.25 -14.62
N HIS A 53 -1.88 2.53 -14.77
CA HIS A 53 -2.94 2.95 -15.71
C HIS A 53 -2.71 2.48 -17.16
N PRO A 54 -1.48 2.46 -17.71
CA PRO A 54 -1.25 1.93 -19.06
C PRO A 54 -1.55 0.44 -19.21
N LEU A 55 -1.66 -0.29 -18.08
CA LEU A 55 -1.89 -1.73 -18.06
C LEU A 55 -3.39 -2.09 -18.02
N LEU A 56 -4.31 -1.11 -17.96
CA LEU A 56 -5.76 -1.37 -17.79
C LEU A 56 -6.38 -2.26 -18.88
N ASN A 57 -5.74 -2.37 -20.04
CA ASN A 57 -6.19 -3.23 -21.15
C ASN A 57 -5.57 -4.65 -21.12
N PHE A 58 -4.82 -5.00 -20.07
CA PHE A 58 -4.27 -6.33 -19.86
C PHE A 58 -5.07 -7.10 -18.82
N THR A 59 -5.12 -8.43 -18.97
CA THR A 59 -5.68 -9.34 -17.98
C THR A 59 -4.55 -10.10 -17.29
N PHE A 60 -4.63 -10.20 -15.97
CA PHE A 60 -3.70 -10.95 -15.14
C PHE A 60 -4.44 -11.59 -13.97
N THR A 61 -3.83 -12.63 -13.38
CA THR A 61 -4.47 -13.45 -12.35
C THR A 61 -4.30 -12.87 -10.94
N GLY A 62 -3.28 -12.03 -10.74
CA GLY A 62 -3.04 -11.41 -9.44
C GLY A 62 -1.97 -10.33 -9.44
N ALA A 63 -1.90 -9.59 -8.33
CA ALA A 63 -0.91 -8.57 -8.06
C ALA A 63 -0.17 -8.87 -6.75
N ILE A 64 1.11 -8.48 -6.69
CA ILE A 64 1.94 -8.53 -5.48
C ILE A 64 2.28 -7.10 -5.07
N TRP A 65 2.08 -6.77 -3.80
CA TRP A 65 2.38 -5.46 -3.23
C TRP A 65 3.37 -5.55 -2.07
N TYR A 66 4.54 -4.93 -2.24
CA TYR A 66 5.52 -4.79 -1.17
C TYR A 66 5.89 -3.32 -1.03
N GLN A 67 5.16 -2.64 -0.16
CA GLN A 67 5.37 -1.24 0.21
C GLN A 67 4.74 -1.01 1.60
N GLY A 68 5.22 0.03 2.29
CA GLY A 68 4.61 0.56 3.50
C GLY A 68 5.60 1.31 4.39
N GLU A 69 6.90 1.20 4.10
CA GLU A 69 8.00 1.78 4.88
C GLU A 69 7.83 3.29 5.05
N ALA A 70 7.52 4.00 3.97
CA ALA A 70 7.27 5.45 3.99
C ALA A 70 5.95 5.85 4.68
N ASN A 71 5.08 4.88 4.98
CA ASN A 71 3.79 5.09 5.63
C ASN A 71 3.81 4.71 7.11
N ALA A 72 4.94 4.26 7.64
CA ALA A 72 5.07 3.88 9.05
C ALA A 72 4.75 5.01 10.03
N GLY A 73 4.85 6.27 9.60
CA GLY A 73 4.46 7.45 10.40
C GLY A 73 2.96 7.72 10.47
N ASP A 74 2.14 7.11 9.60
CA ASP A 74 0.67 7.20 9.65
C ASP A 74 0.01 5.83 9.30
N PRO A 75 0.11 4.84 10.20
CA PRO A 75 -0.48 3.53 10.00
C PRO A 75 -2.01 3.57 9.86
N LYS A 76 -2.68 4.54 10.51
CA LYS A 76 -4.14 4.69 10.47
C LYS A 76 -4.62 5.06 9.06
N SER A 77 -3.99 6.02 8.41
CA SER A 77 -4.31 6.31 7.00
C SER A 77 -3.98 5.12 6.09
N TYR A 78 -2.90 4.39 6.36
CA TYR A 78 -2.56 3.20 5.57
C TYR A 78 -3.62 2.10 5.69
N ALA A 79 -4.08 1.81 6.92
CA ALA A 79 -5.15 0.84 7.20
C ALA A 79 -6.43 1.15 6.41
N CYS A 80 -6.71 2.43 6.16
CA CYS A 80 -7.85 2.85 5.34
C CYS A 80 -7.56 2.78 3.83
N ARG A 81 -6.44 3.35 3.40
CA ARG A 81 -6.11 3.55 1.98
C ARG A 81 -5.68 2.28 1.27
N PHE A 82 -5.08 1.33 1.99
CA PHE A 82 -4.57 0.11 1.37
C PHE A 82 -5.70 -0.81 0.87
N PRO A 83 -6.74 -1.14 1.66
CA PRO A 83 -7.91 -1.85 1.14
C PRO A 83 -8.65 -1.06 0.05
N ALA A 84 -8.77 0.26 0.19
CA ALA A 84 -9.34 1.13 -0.84
C ALA A 84 -8.63 1.01 -2.19
N MET A 85 -7.29 0.97 -2.18
CA MET A 85 -6.50 0.75 -3.38
C MET A 85 -6.78 -0.60 -4.02
N ILE A 86 -6.88 -1.68 -3.23
CA ILE A 86 -7.17 -3.03 -3.76
C ILE A 86 -8.56 -3.05 -4.41
N ALA A 87 -9.57 -2.51 -3.72
CA ALA A 87 -10.94 -2.44 -4.23
C ALA A 87 -11.01 -1.62 -5.53
N ASP A 88 -10.32 -0.49 -5.59
CA ASP A 88 -10.25 0.34 -6.79
C ASP A 88 -9.55 -0.37 -7.95
N TRP A 89 -8.45 -1.10 -7.71
CA TRP A 89 -7.80 -1.89 -8.76
C TRP A 89 -8.76 -2.93 -9.33
N ARG A 90 -9.45 -3.70 -8.47
CA ARG A 90 -10.45 -4.69 -8.91
C ARG A 90 -11.52 -4.06 -9.79
N LYS A 91 -12.00 -2.87 -9.42
CA LYS A 91 -12.98 -2.11 -10.21
C LYS A 91 -12.40 -1.65 -11.55
N LYS A 92 -11.23 -1.00 -11.55
CA LYS A 92 -10.64 -0.40 -12.76
C LYS A 92 -10.21 -1.44 -13.80
N PHE A 93 -9.68 -2.57 -13.34
CA PHE A 93 -9.34 -3.69 -14.23
C PHE A 93 -10.56 -4.55 -14.61
N SER A 94 -11.74 -4.30 -14.04
CA SER A 94 -12.93 -5.16 -14.17
C SER A 94 -12.66 -6.62 -13.77
N LEU A 95 -11.86 -6.81 -12.72
CA LEU A 95 -11.46 -8.12 -12.19
C LEU A 95 -11.85 -8.21 -10.70
N PRO A 96 -13.12 -8.53 -10.38
CA PRO A 96 -13.58 -8.59 -8.99
C PRO A 96 -12.85 -9.67 -8.17
N ASP A 97 -12.40 -10.74 -8.82
CA ASP A 97 -11.69 -11.87 -8.22
C ASP A 97 -10.16 -11.78 -8.36
N LEU A 98 -9.62 -10.60 -8.67
CA LEU A 98 -8.16 -10.44 -8.76
C LEU A 98 -7.50 -10.83 -7.44
N THR A 99 -6.62 -11.84 -7.46
CA THR A 99 -5.83 -12.24 -6.30
C THR A 99 -4.88 -11.10 -5.93
N PHE A 100 -4.89 -10.67 -4.68
CA PHE A 100 -4.01 -9.61 -4.21
C PHE A 100 -3.14 -10.12 -3.06
N LEU A 101 -1.85 -10.27 -3.29
CA LEU A 101 -0.90 -10.68 -2.26
C LEU A 101 -0.04 -9.51 -1.82
N PHE A 102 0.28 -9.43 -0.53
CA PHE A 102 1.19 -8.41 -0.03
C PHE A 102 2.25 -8.96 0.92
N VAL A 103 3.26 -8.13 1.21
CA VAL A 103 4.35 -8.52 2.10
C VAL A 103 4.26 -7.71 3.39
N LEU A 104 4.18 -8.40 4.54
CA LEU A 104 4.39 -7.73 5.82
C LEU A 104 5.84 -7.29 5.91
N LEU A 105 6.06 -6.00 6.18
CA LEU A 105 7.39 -5.39 6.14
C LEU A 105 8.40 -6.15 6.99
N ALA A 106 9.63 -6.28 6.49
CA ALA A 106 10.71 -6.93 7.24
C ALA A 106 11.03 -6.19 8.54
N ALA A 107 11.68 -6.88 9.50
CA ALA A 107 12.22 -6.20 10.66
C ALA A 107 13.26 -5.16 10.25
N TYR A 108 13.15 -3.98 10.85
CA TYR A 108 14.05 -2.85 10.67
C TYR A 108 14.33 -2.21 12.03
N SER A 109 15.27 -1.27 12.10
CA SER A 109 15.58 -0.56 13.36
C SER A 109 14.43 0.31 13.84
N GLN A 110 13.58 0.79 12.94
CA GLN A 110 12.32 1.44 13.28
C GLN A 110 11.25 0.40 13.59
N ASP A 111 10.36 0.72 14.54
CA ASP A 111 9.21 -0.13 14.80
C ASP A 111 8.19 -0.07 13.65
N TYR A 112 7.95 -1.22 13.03
CA TYR A 112 6.96 -1.44 11.99
C TYR A 112 5.78 -2.28 12.46
N SER A 113 5.60 -2.48 13.77
CA SER A 113 4.48 -3.22 14.36
C SER A 113 3.12 -2.67 13.89
N GLU A 114 2.90 -1.37 14.06
CA GLU A 114 1.63 -0.72 13.72
C GLU A 114 1.34 -0.72 12.22
N ILE A 115 2.35 -0.47 11.37
CA ILE A 115 2.16 -0.52 9.92
C ILE A 115 1.93 -1.96 9.42
N ARG A 116 2.55 -2.97 10.03
CA ARG A 116 2.23 -4.38 9.74
C ARG A 116 0.81 -4.71 10.16
N ASN A 117 0.37 -4.26 11.33
CA ASN A 117 -1.02 -4.42 11.76
C ASN A 117 -1.97 -3.75 10.75
N ALA A 118 -1.69 -2.50 10.36
CA ALA A 118 -2.44 -1.77 9.34
C ALA A 118 -2.50 -2.49 7.98
N GLN A 119 -1.42 -3.14 7.53
CA GLN A 119 -1.41 -3.96 6.31
C GLN A 119 -2.43 -5.12 6.40
N THR A 120 -2.59 -5.75 7.57
CA THR A 120 -3.51 -6.89 7.74
C THR A 120 -4.99 -6.54 7.61
N VAL A 121 -5.35 -5.25 7.72
CA VAL A 121 -6.73 -4.78 7.47
C VAL A 121 -7.22 -5.14 6.06
N ALA A 122 -6.32 -5.28 5.08
CA ALA A 122 -6.68 -5.73 3.73
C ALA A 122 -7.23 -7.17 3.66
N LEU A 123 -7.00 -8.02 4.67
CA LEU A 123 -7.46 -9.42 4.70
C LEU A 123 -8.98 -9.57 4.81
N GLN A 124 -9.70 -8.51 5.14
CA GLN A 124 -11.16 -8.52 5.08
C GLN A 124 -11.70 -8.56 3.64
N LEU A 125 -10.87 -8.23 2.65
CA LEU A 125 -11.24 -8.34 1.24
C LEU A 125 -11.05 -9.80 0.77
N PRO A 126 -11.95 -10.33 -0.07
CA PRO A 126 -11.83 -11.69 -0.60
C PRO A 126 -10.57 -11.82 -1.45
N ARG A 127 -10.03 -13.04 -1.61
CA ARG A 127 -8.85 -13.33 -2.46
C ARG A 127 -7.64 -12.43 -2.18
N THR A 128 -7.46 -12.07 -0.91
CA THR A 128 -6.34 -11.25 -0.43
C THR A 128 -5.55 -12.05 0.61
N GLY A 129 -4.23 -12.06 0.49
CA GLY A 129 -3.34 -12.80 1.37
C GLY A 129 -1.99 -12.12 1.55
N TYR A 130 -1.13 -12.65 2.41
CA TYR A 130 0.20 -12.08 2.62
C TYR A 130 1.27 -13.13 2.87
N ALA A 131 2.52 -12.73 2.60
CA ALA A 131 3.71 -13.40 3.11
C ALA A 131 4.38 -12.53 4.17
N SER A 132 4.79 -13.13 5.29
CA SER A 132 5.58 -12.42 6.29
C SER A 132 7.04 -12.32 5.85
N ALA A 133 7.63 -11.13 5.92
CA ALA A 133 9.08 -10.93 5.79
C ALA A 133 9.73 -10.49 7.11
N THR A 134 9.00 -10.52 8.23
CA THR A 134 9.46 -9.98 9.53
C THR A 134 10.81 -10.56 9.97
N ASP A 135 11.04 -11.85 9.79
CA ASP A 135 12.29 -12.57 10.10
C ASP A 135 13.40 -12.36 9.04
N LEU A 136 13.10 -11.70 7.93
CA LEU A 136 14.02 -11.46 6.82
C LEU A 136 14.79 -10.15 6.93
N GLY A 137 14.64 -9.40 8.03
CA GLY A 137 15.40 -8.19 8.31
C GLY A 137 16.91 -8.42 8.25
N ASP A 138 17.66 -7.39 7.85
CA ASP A 138 19.11 -7.46 7.68
C ASP A 138 19.81 -6.25 8.33
N PRO A 139 19.84 -6.20 9.68
CA PRO A 139 20.40 -5.07 10.41
C PRO A 139 21.90 -4.84 10.15
N GLN A 140 22.63 -5.85 9.66
CA GLN A 140 24.06 -5.77 9.34
C GLN A 140 24.33 -5.58 7.84
N SER A 141 23.30 -5.28 7.03
CA SER A 141 23.46 -5.04 5.60
C SER A 141 24.43 -3.87 5.33
N PRO A 142 25.46 -4.05 4.48
CA PRO A 142 26.36 -2.97 4.09
C PRO A 142 25.69 -1.93 3.16
N TYR A 143 24.48 -2.21 2.68
CA TYR A 143 23.71 -1.34 1.77
C TYR A 143 22.55 -0.62 2.47
N GLY A 144 22.53 -0.63 3.81
CA GLY A 144 21.42 -0.14 4.62
C GLY A 144 20.48 -1.27 5.04
N SER A 145 20.00 -1.19 6.26
CA SER A 145 19.24 -2.25 6.93
C SER A 145 17.75 -2.27 6.58
N ILE A 146 17.24 -1.25 5.89
CA ILE A 146 15.83 -1.13 5.49
C ILE A 146 15.48 -2.05 4.30
N HIS A 147 16.48 -2.47 3.52
CA HIS A 147 16.29 -3.30 2.33
C HIS A 147 16.81 -4.72 2.56
N PRO A 148 15.94 -5.69 2.92
CA PRO A 148 16.38 -7.05 3.16
C PRO A 148 16.93 -7.70 1.88
N ARG A 149 18.12 -8.29 1.96
CA ARG A 149 18.77 -8.95 0.80
C ARG A 149 18.07 -10.24 0.36
N ARG A 150 17.34 -10.90 1.27
CA ARG A 150 16.67 -12.20 1.02
C ARG A 150 15.35 -12.05 0.24
N LYS A 151 15.34 -11.33 -0.88
CA LYS A 151 14.15 -11.08 -1.72
C LYS A 151 13.60 -12.35 -2.38
N VAL A 152 14.46 -13.32 -2.70
CA VAL A 152 14.05 -14.62 -3.28
C VAL A 152 13.15 -15.40 -2.31
N GLU A 153 13.47 -15.35 -1.01
CA GLU A 153 12.67 -16.02 0.03
C GLU A 153 11.28 -15.36 0.19
N VAL A 154 11.19 -14.03 0.07
CA VAL A 154 9.90 -13.33 0.01
C VAL A 154 9.05 -13.84 -1.15
N GLY A 155 9.64 -13.94 -2.35
CA GLY A 155 8.96 -14.46 -3.54
C GLY A 155 8.50 -15.92 -3.36
N ARG A 156 9.34 -16.78 -2.79
CA ARG A 156 8.99 -18.17 -2.48
C ARG A 156 7.78 -18.26 -1.54
N ARG A 157 7.75 -17.43 -0.49
CA ARG A 157 6.63 -17.42 0.47
C ARG A 157 5.33 -16.95 -0.17
N LEU A 158 5.38 -15.91 -1.02
CA LEU A 158 4.21 -15.46 -1.77
C LEU A 158 3.67 -16.54 -2.70
N ALA A 159 4.56 -17.29 -3.37
CA ALA A 159 4.15 -18.40 -4.25
C ALA A 159 3.47 -19.55 -3.49
N LEU A 160 3.77 -19.76 -2.20
CA LEU A 160 3.11 -20.78 -1.37
C LEU A 160 1.72 -20.36 -0.86
N VAL A 161 1.42 -19.06 -0.87
CA VAL A 161 0.12 -18.50 -0.45
C VAL A 161 -0.86 -18.44 -1.63
N ALA A 162 -0.35 -18.44 -2.86
CA ALA A 162 -1.09 -18.22 -4.11
C ALA A 162 -2.02 -19.37 -4.50
#